data_AF-A0A1F7QMR4-F1
#
_entry.id   AF-A0A1F7QMR4-F1
#
_cell.length_a   1.000
_cell.length_b   1.000
_cell.length_c   1.000
_cell.angle_alpha   90.00
_cell.angle_beta   90.00
_cell.angle_gamma   90.00
#
_symmetry.space_group_name_H-M   'P 1'
#
loop_
_entity.id
_entity.type
_entity.pdbx_description
1 polymer ?
#
loop_
_entity_poly.entity_id
_entity_poly.type
_entity_poly.pdbx_seq_one_letter_code
_entity_poly.pdbx_strand_id
1 'polypeptide(L)'
;MADKYKKIDKTITVVYTMVIMNTVLNVKIDPKLKKEAQEVAKAIGLPVSTVVSASLREFVRTRSITISDEATLKPEIVEELLEMSKKARLGIDISPAFDNLDDAFKWLDTEDDS
;
A
#
# COMPACT_ATOMS: atom_id res chain seq x y z
N MET A 1 -27.27 45.65 -10.50
CA MET A 1 -26.47 45.00 -9.43
C MET A 1 -26.75 43.52 -9.23
N ALA A 2 -27.96 43.00 -9.51
CA ALA A 2 -28.32 41.58 -9.29
C ALA A 2 -27.54 40.56 -10.15
N ASP A 3 -27.14 40.92 -11.37
CA ASP A 3 -26.52 39.97 -12.31
C ASP A 3 -25.08 39.56 -11.92
N LYS A 4 -24.36 40.46 -11.23
CA LYS A 4 -23.00 40.20 -10.74
C LYS A 4 -23.00 39.11 -9.67
N TYR A 5 -23.95 39.15 -8.74
CA TYR A 5 -24.07 38.14 -7.66
C TYR A 5 -24.50 36.78 -8.18
N LYS A 6 -25.37 36.74 -9.21
CA LYS A 6 -25.82 35.49 -9.84
C LYS A 6 -24.67 34.74 -10.55
N LYS A 7 -23.70 35.45 -11.12
CA LYS A 7 -22.50 34.84 -11.71
C LYS A 7 -21.57 34.28 -10.66
N ILE A 8 -21.33 35.03 -9.57
CA ILE A 8 -20.44 34.62 -8.48
C ILE A 8 -21.01 33.36 -7.79
N ASP A 9 -22.31 33.34 -7.51
CA ASP A 9 -23.02 32.19 -6.91
C ASP A 9 -22.91 30.92 -7.76
N LYS A 10 -23.11 31.05 -9.08
CA LYS A 10 -22.98 29.91 -10.01
C LYS A 10 -21.55 29.39 -10.09
N THR A 11 -20.55 30.28 -10.09
CA THR A 11 -19.13 29.87 -10.08
C THR A 11 -18.76 29.16 -8.78
N ILE A 12 -19.20 29.67 -7.62
CA ILE A 12 -18.98 29.01 -6.33
C ILE A 12 -19.66 27.64 -6.31
N THR A 13 -20.90 27.55 -6.79
CA THR A 13 -21.66 26.28 -6.86
C THR A 13 -20.99 25.25 -7.77
N VAL A 14 -20.44 25.66 -8.92
CA VAL A 14 -19.72 24.76 -9.83
C VAL A 14 -18.41 24.29 -9.19
N VAL A 15 -17.64 25.17 -8.56
CA VAL A 15 -16.40 24.79 -7.87
C VAL A 15 -16.70 23.81 -6.73
N TYR A 16 -17.75 24.05 -5.93
CA TYR A 16 -18.15 23.13 -4.86
C TYR A 16 -18.62 21.77 -5.38
N THR A 17 -19.39 21.73 -6.47
CA THR A 17 -19.89 20.46 -7.01
C THR A 17 -18.80 19.67 -7.75
N MET A 18 -17.85 20.34 -8.41
CA MET A 18 -16.74 19.69 -9.12
C MET A 18 -15.68 19.13 -8.15
N VAL A 19 -15.50 19.74 -6.97
CA VAL A 19 -14.60 19.24 -5.90
C VAL A 19 -15.20 18.03 -5.15
N ILE A 20 -16.52 17.80 -5.21
CA ILE A 20 -17.22 16.74 -4.46
C ILE A 20 -17.85 15.71 -5.41
N MET A 21 -17.09 15.22 -6.39
CA MET A 21 -17.55 14.12 -7.25
C MET A 21 -17.27 12.76 -6.58
N ASN A 22 -18.06 12.45 -5.56
CA ASN A 22 -18.09 11.12 -4.94
C ASN A 22 -19.21 10.28 -5.56
N THR A 23 -18.90 9.04 -5.93
CA THR A 23 -19.88 8.08 -6.45
C THR A 23 -20.23 7.04 -5.39
N VAL A 24 -21.46 6.51 -5.46
CA VAL A 24 -21.94 5.50 -4.52
C VAL A 24 -21.79 4.11 -5.16
N LEU A 25 -21.08 3.22 -4.47
CA LEU A 25 -20.97 1.81 -4.84
C LEU A 25 -21.93 0.98 -3.96
N ASN A 26 -22.96 0.39 -4.58
CA ASN A 26 -23.88 -0.52 -3.91
C ASN A 26 -23.53 -1.98 -4.24
N VAL A 27 -23.19 -2.76 -3.21
CA VAL A 27 -22.86 -4.19 -3.35
C VAL A 27 -23.76 -5.01 -2.44
N LYS A 28 -24.33 -6.09 -2.96
CA LYS A 28 -25.04 -7.10 -2.17
C LYS A 28 -24.01 -8.08 -1.60
N ILE A 29 -23.96 -8.19 -0.28
CA ILE A 29 -23.10 -9.13 0.43
C ILE A 29 -23.90 -9.82 1.54
N ASP A 30 -23.40 -10.96 2.00
CA ASP A 30 -23.99 -11.67 3.12
C ASP A 30 -23.99 -10.81 4.42
N PRO A 31 -25.06 -10.84 5.23
CA PRO A 31 -25.14 -10.06 6.47
C PRO A 31 -24.06 -10.40 7.51
N LYS A 32 -23.62 -11.65 7.58
CA LYS A 32 -22.55 -12.09 8.49
C LYS A 32 -21.21 -11.51 8.03
N LEU A 33 -20.89 -11.66 6.75
CA LEU A 33 -19.68 -11.09 6.15
C LEU A 33 -19.60 -9.57 6.34
N LYS A 34 -20.74 -8.86 6.20
CA LYS A 34 -20.80 -7.41 6.45
C LYS A 34 -20.41 -7.05 7.89
N LYS A 35 -20.88 -7.82 8.88
CA LYS A 35 -20.56 -7.58 10.29
C LYS A 35 -19.09 -7.86 10.57
N GLU A 36 -18.57 -9.00 10.10
CA GLU A 36 -17.17 -9.37 10.26
C GLU A 36 -16.24 -8.30 9.67
N ALA A 37 -16.52 -7.84 8.44
CA ALA A 37 -15.75 -6.76 7.81
C ALA A 37 -15.81 -5.44 8.62
N GLN A 38 -16.95 -5.13 9.24
CA GLN A 38 -17.09 -3.95 10.10
C GLN A 38 -16.30 -4.08 11.40
N GLU A 39 -16.27 -5.27 12.00
CA GLU A 39 -15.51 -5.55 13.23
C GLU A 39 -14.01 -5.44 12.97
N VAL A 40 -13.51 -6.07 11.91
CA VAL A 40 -12.09 -6.02 11.52
C VAL A 40 -11.66 -4.59 11.20
N ALA A 41 -12.44 -3.85 10.42
CA ALA A 41 -12.12 -2.47 10.08
C ALA A 41 -12.12 -1.56 11.33
N LYS A 42 -13.06 -1.75 12.26
CA LYS A 42 -13.09 -1.02 13.54
C LYS A 42 -11.89 -1.34 14.43
N ALA A 43 -11.43 -2.59 14.45
CA ALA A 43 -10.27 -2.99 15.23
C ALA A 43 -9.00 -2.21 14.82
N ILE A 44 -8.88 -1.85 13.54
CA ILE A 44 -7.79 -1.02 12.99
C ILE A 44 -8.13 0.48 12.92
N GLY A 45 -9.26 0.92 13.48
CA GLY A 45 -9.66 2.32 13.54
C GLY A 45 -10.13 2.92 12.21
N LEU A 46 -10.49 2.09 11.22
CA LEU A 46 -10.91 2.52 9.89
C LEU A 46 -12.38 2.19 9.61
N PRO A 47 -13.11 3.03 8.87
CA PRO A 47 -14.42 2.65 8.35
C PRO A 47 -14.27 1.68 7.17
N VAL A 48 -15.21 0.74 7.02
CA VAL A 48 -15.20 -0.26 5.93
C VAL A 48 -15.14 0.38 4.55
N SER A 49 -15.78 1.55 4.35
CA SER A 49 -15.73 2.28 3.09
C SER A 49 -14.31 2.70 2.70
N THR A 50 -13.46 3.06 3.67
CA THR A 50 -12.06 3.40 3.43
C THR A 50 -11.27 2.18 3.00
N VAL A 51 -11.49 1.03 3.66
CA VAL A 51 -10.85 -0.25 3.30
C VAL A 51 -11.21 -0.66 1.88
N VAL A 52 -12.50 -0.62 1.52
CA VAL A 52 -12.97 -0.95 0.17
C VAL A 52 -12.38 0.02 -0.86
N SER A 53 -12.37 1.32 -0.57
CA SER A 53 -11.81 2.32 -1.49
C SER A 53 -10.31 2.16 -1.70
N ALA A 54 -9.57 1.81 -0.64
CA ALA A 54 -8.14 1.53 -0.72
C ALA A 54 -7.87 0.25 -1.52
N SER A 55 -8.64 -0.82 -1.28
CA SER A 55 -8.55 -2.07 -2.04
C SER A 55 -8.84 -1.87 -3.52
N LEU A 56 -9.85 -1.06 -3.87
CA LEU A 56 -10.15 -0.72 -5.27
C LEU A 56 -9.00 0.08 -5.93
N ARG A 57 -8.41 1.03 -5.21
CA ARG A 57 -7.24 1.78 -5.70
C ARG A 57 -6.05 0.86 -5.95
N GLU A 58 -5.82 -0.07 -5.02
CA GLU A 58 -4.75 -1.05 -5.13
C GLU A 58 -4.97 -1.97 -6.33
N PHE A 59 -6.19 -2.51 -6.48
CA PHE A 59 -6.57 -3.34 -7.62
C PHE A 59 -6.34 -2.63 -8.97
N VAL A 60 -6.68 -1.34 -9.08
CA VAL A 60 -6.41 -0.55 -10.29
C VAL A 60 -4.90 -0.35 -10.52
N ARG A 61 -4.14 -0.14 -9.45
CA ARG A 61 -2.69 0.10 -9.49
C ARG A 61 -1.92 -1.15 -9.92
N THR A 62 -2.22 -2.30 -9.32
CA THR A 62 -1.51 -3.56 -9.57
C THR A 62 -2.08 -4.32 -10.76
N ARG A 63 -3.34 -4.05 -11.13
CA ARG A 63 -4.11 -4.84 -12.10
C ARG A 63 -4.18 -6.33 -11.74
N SER A 64 -3.97 -6.66 -10.47
CA SER A 64 -3.99 -8.02 -9.95
C SER A 64 -4.71 -8.05 -8.60
N ILE A 65 -5.34 -9.18 -8.31
CA ILE A 65 -5.94 -9.44 -7.00
C ILE A 65 -5.07 -10.51 -6.34
N THR A 66 -4.34 -10.13 -5.30
CA THR A 66 -3.60 -11.09 -4.47
C THR A 66 -4.53 -11.58 -3.37
N ILE A 67 -4.93 -12.84 -3.43
CA ILE A 67 -5.63 -13.53 -2.35
C ILE A 67 -4.60 -14.44 -1.70
N SER A 68 -4.10 -14.06 -0.54
CA SER A 68 -3.14 -14.84 0.25
C SER A 68 -3.70 -15.04 1.66
N ASP A 69 -3.72 -16.29 2.13
CA ASP A 69 -4.18 -16.66 3.47
C ASP A 69 -3.19 -16.19 4.55
N GLU A 70 -1.89 -16.32 4.27
CA GLU A 70 -0.80 -15.65 4.99
C GLU A 70 0.45 -15.85 4.11
N ALA A 71 1.25 -14.82 3.90
CA ALA A 71 2.56 -15.00 3.29
C ALA A 71 3.52 -15.54 4.37
N THR A 72 3.30 -16.79 4.80
CA THR A 72 4.26 -17.45 5.69
C THR A 72 5.50 -17.73 4.85
N LEU A 73 6.62 -17.08 5.18
CA LEU A 73 7.91 -17.46 4.62
C LEU A 73 8.10 -18.96 4.88
N LYS A 74 8.62 -19.69 3.89
CA LYS A 74 9.00 -21.09 4.10
C LYS A 74 9.94 -21.16 5.31
N PRO A 75 9.79 -22.14 6.21
CA PRO A 75 10.62 -22.25 7.41
C PRO A 75 12.12 -22.25 7.08
N GLU A 76 12.49 -22.84 5.93
CA GLU A 76 13.85 -22.83 5.37
C GLU A 76 14.40 -21.40 5.15
N ILE A 77 13.59 -20.50 4.57
CA ILE A 77 13.98 -19.11 4.28
C ILE A 77 14.08 -18.30 5.59
N VAL A 78 13.23 -18.60 6.57
CA VAL A 78 13.29 -17.94 7.89
C VAL A 78 14.58 -18.31 8.62
N GLU A 79 14.97 -19.59 8.58
CA GLU A 79 16.22 -20.06 9.16
C GLU A 79 17.43 -19.41 8.49
N GLU A 80 17.46 -19.38 7.16
CA GLU A 80 18.51 -18.72 6.38
C GLU A 80 18.63 -17.22 6.70
N LEU A 81 17.51 -16.49 6.73
CA LEU A 81 17.49 -15.07 7.12
C LEU A 81 17.98 -14.86 8.55
N LEU A 82 17.63 -15.75 9.48
CA LEU A 82 18.11 -15.69 10.85
C LEU A 82 19.63 -15.94 10.94
N GLU A 83 20.16 -16.88 10.17
CA GLU A 83 21.61 -17.12 10.12
C GLU A 83 22.36 -15.93 9.50
N MET A 84 21.89 -15.40 8.38
CA MET A 84 22.47 -14.20 7.76
C MET A 84 22.43 -13.00 8.71
N SER A 85 21.32 -12.79 9.43
CA SER A 85 21.22 -11.71 10.42
C SER A 85 22.21 -11.87 11.58
N LYS A 86 22.48 -13.11 12.03
CA LYS A 86 23.47 -13.40 13.07
C LYS A 86 24.89 -13.13 12.57
N LYS A 87 25.22 -13.57 11.34
CA LYS A 87 26.52 -13.34 10.70
C LYS A 87 26.80 -11.85 10.51
N ALA A 88 25.83 -11.11 9.96
CA ALA A 88 25.92 -9.67 9.77
C ALA A 88 26.16 -8.92 11.10
N ARG A 89 25.48 -9.32 12.18
CA ARG A 89 25.70 -8.74 13.52
C ARG A 89 27.09 -9.02 14.08
N LEU A 90 27.70 -10.14 13.70
CA LEU A 90 29.07 -10.51 14.06
C LEU A 90 30.12 -9.91 13.12
N GLY A 91 29.71 -9.14 12.10
CA GLY A 91 30.61 -8.58 11.10
C GLY A 91 31.19 -9.62 10.13
N ILE A 92 30.54 -10.78 10.02
CA ILE A 92 30.89 -11.85 9.10
C ILE A 92 29.96 -11.73 7.90
N ASP A 93 30.49 -11.84 6.68
CA ASP A 93 29.69 -11.81 5.44
C ASP A 93 28.96 -10.47 5.24
N ILE A 94 29.66 -9.37 5.55
CA ILE A 94 29.19 -8.00 5.34
C ILE A 94 29.98 -7.35 4.20
N SER A 95 29.30 -6.50 3.43
CA SER A 95 29.97 -5.71 2.41
C SER A 95 31.06 -4.82 3.03
N PRO A 96 32.17 -4.57 2.32
CA PRO A 96 33.11 -3.53 2.68
C PRO A 96 32.42 -2.17 2.85
N ALA A 97 33.08 -1.25 3.57
CA ALA A 97 32.69 0.15 3.51
C ALA A 97 33.14 0.72 2.16
N PHE A 98 32.25 1.43 1.48
CA PHE A 98 32.53 2.06 0.19
C PHE A 98 32.51 3.59 0.34
N ASP A 99 33.49 4.24 -0.26
CA ASP A 99 33.60 5.70 -0.26
C ASP A 99 32.88 6.35 -1.47
N ASN A 100 32.47 5.53 -2.45
CA ASN A 100 31.74 5.98 -3.65
C ASN A 100 30.79 4.89 -4.18
N LEU A 101 29.81 5.30 -4.98
CA LEU A 101 28.78 4.41 -5.52
C LEU A 101 29.33 3.42 -6.57
N ASP A 102 30.30 3.84 -7.37
CA ASP A 102 30.85 3.02 -8.47
C ASP A 102 31.57 1.78 -7.94
N ASP A 103 32.32 1.91 -6.85
CA ASP A 103 33.00 0.80 -6.18
C ASP A 103 32.01 -0.16 -5.51
N ALA A 104 30.88 0.35 -4.99
CA ALA A 104 29.83 -0.48 -4.42
C ALA A 104 29.13 -1.34 -5.47
N PHE A 105 28.79 -0.76 -6.63
CA PHE A 105 28.20 -1.52 -7.74
C PHE A 105 29.17 -2.55 -8.31
N LYS A 106 30.45 -2.19 -8.46
CA LYS A 106 31.48 -3.11 -8.95
C LYS A 106 31.65 -4.33 -8.04
N TRP A 107 31.55 -4.15 -6.72
CA TRP A 107 31.60 -5.24 -5.76
C TRP A 107 30.37 -6.15 -5.89
N LEU A 108 29.17 -5.57 -5.97
CA LEU A 108 27.93 -6.31 -6.14
C LEU A 108 27.91 -7.17 -7.41
N ASP A 109 28.43 -6.63 -8.52
CA ASP A 109 28.52 -7.33 -9.80
C ASP A 109 29.56 -8.47 -9.78
N THR A 110 30.56 -8.43 -8.90
CA THR A 110 31.56 -9.51 -8.76
C THR A 110 31.09 -10.67 -7.87
N GLU A 111 30.12 -10.44 -6.99
CA GLU A 111 29.57 -11.46 -6.08
C GLU A 111 28.50 -12.36 -6.75
N ASP A 112 27.87 -11.92 -7.85
CA ASP A 112 26.80 -12.66 -8.55
C ASP A 112 27.33 -13.80 -9.47
N ASP A 113 28.66 -13.91 -9.62
CA ASP A 113 29.36 -14.83 -10.53
C ASP A 113 29.98 -16.08 -9.84
N SER A 114 29.72 -16.33 -8.55
CA SER A 114 30.27 -17.48 -7.78
C SER A 114 29.24 -18.45 -7.22
#